data_AF-A0A8E2B2U8-F1
#
_entry.id   AF-A0A8E2B2U8-F1
#
_cell.length_a   1.000
_cell.length_b   1.000
_cell.length_c   1.000
_cell.angle_alpha   90.00
_cell.angle_beta   90.00
_cell.angle_gamma   90.00
#
_symmetry.space_group_name_H-M   'P 1'
#
loop_
_entity.id
_entity.type
_entity.pdbx_description
1 polymer ?
#
loop_
_entity_poly.entity_id
_entity_poly.type
_entity_poly.pdbx_seq_one_letter_code
_entity_poly.pdbx_strand_id
1 'polypeptide(L)'
;MSEYSSQLRTQPNLSDPSVLFDDEGDTISAHGLSQAQRYVKNKPRFAEFSCSHTEVFRYAVLVTDAVIPRVLWGSDANYKRILSRT
;
A
#
# COMPACT_ATOMS: atom_id res chain seq x y z
N MET A 1 -9.17 -20.41 -6.23
CA MET A 1 -8.21 -19.47 -5.60
C MET A 1 -9.05 -18.54 -4.76
N SER A 2 -8.93 -18.63 -3.43
CA SER A 2 -9.77 -17.84 -2.52
C SER A 2 -9.16 -16.46 -2.32
N GLU A 3 -9.85 -15.42 -2.77
CA GLU A 3 -9.53 -14.03 -2.50
C GLU A 3 -9.82 -13.73 -1.02
N TYR A 4 -8.83 -13.92 -0.16
CA TYR A 4 -8.90 -13.38 1.20
C TYR A 4 -8.66 -11.87 1.10
N SER A 5 -9.75 -11.10 1.11
CA SER A 5 -9.70 -9.67 1.35
C SER A 5 -9.05 -9.45 2.70
N SER A 6 -7.77 -9.09 2.70
CA SER A 6 -7.05 -8.69 3.90
C SER A 6 -7.59 -7.33 4.30
N GLN A 7 -8.61 -7.32 5.14
CA GLN A 7 -9.09 -6.11 5.80
C GLN A 7 -7.89 -5.54 6.58
N LEU A 8 -7.29 -4.48 6.04
CA LEU A 8 -6.17 -3.82 6.69
C LEU A 8 -6.66 -3.32 8.04
N ARG A 9 -5.88 -3.51 9.11
CA ARG A 9 -6.20 -3.07 10.48
C ARG A 9 -6.61 -1.59 10.61
N THR A 10 -6.37 -0.80 9.56
CA THR A 10 -6.71 0.61 9.42
C THR A 10 -8.13 0.86 8.89
N GLN A 11 -8.85 -0.17 8.44
CA GLN A 11 -10.22 -0.04 7.98
C GLN A 11 -11.17 0.10 9.19
N PRO A 12 -12.04 1.12 9.20
CA PRO A 12 -13.00 1.30 10.28
C PRO A 12 -14.00 0.14 10.29
N ASN A 13 -14.15 -0.49 11.46
CA ASN A 13 -15.15 -1.54 11.65
C ASN A 13 -16.54 -0.89 11.61
N LEU A 14 -17.43 -1.38 10.75
CA LEU A 14 -18.76 -0.83 10.53
C LEU A 14 -19.71 -1.01 11.74
N SER A 15 -19.24 -1.67 12.80
CA SER A 15 -19.97 -1.97 14.04
C SER A 15 -19.61 -1.05 15.22
N ASP A 16 -19.14 0.18 14.98
CA ASP A 16 -18.75 1.12 16.04
C ASP A 16 -20.01 1.74 16.70
N PRO A 17 -20.31 1.47 17.99
CA PRO A 17 -21.58 1.81 18.64
C PRO A 17 -21.65 3.28 19.10
N SER A 18 -21.08 4.21 18.32
CA SER A 18 -21.05 5.64 18.64
C SER A 18 -22.24 6.44 18.06
N VAL A 19 -23.37 5.76 17.85
CA VAL A 19 -24.63 6.39 17.45
C VAL A 19 -25.50 6.55 18.70
N LEU A 20 -25.61 7.78 19.19
CA LEU A 20 -26.58 8.16 20.22
C LEU A 20 -27.91 8.48 19.53
N PHE A 21 -28.99 7.87 20.03
CA PHE A 21 -30.37 8.10 19.60
C PHE A 21 -31.04 9.04 20.62
N ASP A 22 -31.88 9.95 20.15
CA ASP A 22 -32.75 10.77 21.01
C ASP A 22 -33.86 9.91 21.63
N ASP A 23 -34.55 10.44 22.65
CA ASP A 23 -35.63 9.76 23.38
C ASP A 23 -36.84 9.41 22.48
N GLU A 24 -36.90 10.03 21.29
CA GLU A 24 -37.87 9.77 20.21
C GLU A 24 -37.37 8.76 19.16
N GLY A 25 -36.18 8.18 19.35
CA GLY A 25 -35.54 7.23 18.42
C GLY A 25 -34.81 7.88 17.25
N ASP A 26 -34.68 9.21 17.23
CA ASP A 26 -34.09 9.94 16.11
C ASP A 26 -32.59 10.18 16.31
N THR A 27 -31.78 9.91 15.28
CA THR A 27 -30.32 9.99 15.37
C THR A 27 -29.83 11.43 15.37
N ILE A 28 -29.50 11.98 16.54
CA ILE A 28 -28.84 13.29 16.64
C ILE A 28 -27.34 13.11 16.37
N SER A 29 -26.89 13.40 15.15
CA SER A 29 -25.46 13.40 14.81
C SER A 29 -24.97 14.75 14.29
N ALA A 30 -24.79 15.71 15.19
CA ALA A 30 -23.95 16.88 14.93
C ALA A 30 -22.47 16.50 15.15
N HIS A 31 -21.88 15.70 14.25
CA HIS A 31 -20.53 15.13 14.45
C HIS A 31 -19.60 15.15 13.23
N GLY A 32 -19.88 15.95 12.20
CA GLY A 32 -19.08 15.99 10.96
C GLY A 32 -17.57 16.22 11.19
N LEU A 33 -17.19 17.11 12.12
CA LEU A 33 -15.78 17.38 12.45
C LEU A 33 -15.12 16.28 13.30
N SER A 34 -15.88 15.69 14.24
CA SER A 34 -15.41 14.65 15.16
C SER A 34 -15.17 13.31 14.44
N GLN A 35 -16.10 12.92 13.57
CA GLN A 35 -15.96 11.74 12.73
C GLN A 35 -14.83 11.92 11.71
N ALA A 36 -14.77 13.04 10.98
CA ALA A 36 -13.69 13.31 10.02
C ALA A 36 -12.30 13.29 10.69
N GLN A 37 -12.15 13.82 11.91
CA GLN A 37 -10.89 13.72 12.66
C GLN A 37 -10.51 12.27 13.04
N ARG A 38 -11.49 11.45 13.44
CA ARG A 38 -11.25 10.01 13.71
C ARG A 38 -10.82 9.27 12.44
N TYR A 39 -11.46 9.56 11.29
CA TYR A 39 -11.10 8.98 10.00
C TYR A 39 -9.73 9.46 9.50
N VAL A 40 -9.34 10.72 9.75
CA VAL A 40 -8.02 11.24 9.39
C VAL A 40 -6.90 10.58 10.20
N LYS A 41 -7.13 10.31 11.50
CA LYS A 41 -6.15 9.60 12.34
C LYS A 41 -5.90 8.16 11.88
N ASN A 42 -6.92 7.51 11.29
CA ASN A 42 -6.84 6.14 10.80
C ASN A 42 -6.53 6.05 9.30
N LYS A 43 -6.25 7.16 8.62
CA LYS A 43 -5.85 7.11 7.21
C LYS A 43 -4.56 6.28 7.09
N PRO A 44 -4.55 5.22 6.26
CA PRO A 44 -3.35 4.46 6.02
C PRO A 44 -2.27 5.41 5.50
N ARG A 45 -1.12 5.39 6.16
CA ARG A 45 0.03 6.18 5.76
C ARG A 45 0.69 5.46 4.60
N PHE A 46 0.26 5.77 3.38
CA PHE A 46 0.78 5.11 2.16
C PHE A 46 2.29 5.25 1.99
N ALA A 47 2.90 6.26 2.61
CA ALA A 47 4.35 6.42 2.67
C ALA A 47 5.07 5.23 3.36
N GLU A 48 4.40 4.50 4.25
CA GLU A 48 4.98 3.30 4.90
C GLU A 48 5.10 2.11 3.93
N PHE A 49 4.43 2.17 2.77
CA PHE A 49 4.50 1.16 1.71
C PHE A 49 5.41 1.60 0.55
N SER A 50 6.15 2.69 0.69
CA SER A 50 7.11 3.09 -0.34
C SER A 50 8.33 2.18 -0.31
N CYS A 51 8.74 1.65 -1.47
CA CYS A 51 10.00 0.96 -1.61
C CYS A 51 11.15 1.95 -1.73
N SER A 52 12.29 1.61 -1.13
CA SER A 52 13.55 2.33 -1.36
C SER A 52 14.00 2.20 -2.82
N HIS A 53 14.78 3.16 -3.30
CA HIS A 53 15.38 3.08 -4.64
C HIS A 53 16.20 1.79 -4.83
N THR A 54 16.89 1.34 -3.78
CA THR A 54 17.65 0.09 -3.77
C THR A 54 16.78 -1.14 -3.99
N GLU A 55 15.60 -1.20 -3.36
CA GLU A 55 14.66 -2.31 -3.55
C GLU A 55 14.10 -2.33 -4.97
N VAL A 56 13.71 -1.16 -5.49
CA VAL A 56 13.23 -1.03 -6.87
C VAL A 56 14.31 -1.43 -7.87
N PHE A 57 15.55 -1.01 -7.64
CA PHE A 57 16.69 -1.39 -8.48
C PHE A 57 16.94 -2.90 -8.47
N ARG A 58 16.99 -3.52 -7.28
CA ARG A 58 17.17 -4.99 -7.16
C ARG A 58 16.06 -5.74 -7.87
N TYR A 59 14.81 -5.30 -7.70
CA TYR A 59 13.68 -5.87 -8.43
C TYR A 59 13.88 -5.79 -9.94
N ALA A 60 14.25 -4.61 -10.47
CA ALA A 60 14.48 -4.43 -11.90
C ALA A 60 15.63 -5.32 -12.43
N VAL A 61 16.72 -5.47 -11.68
CA VAL A 61 17.82 -6.37 -12.03
C VAL A 61 17.35 -7.83 -12.10
N LEU A 62 16.59 -8.30 -11.10
CA LEU A 62 16.09 -9.67 -11.05
C LEU A 62 15.13 -9.97 -12.21
N VAL A 63 14.20 -9.06 -12.50
CA VAL A 63 13.28 -9.21 -13.64
C VAL A 63 14.05 -9.24 -14.95
N THR A 64 15.05 -8.37 -15.09
CA THR A 64 15.89 -8.29 -16.28
C THR A 64 16.65 -9.59 -16.52
N ASP A 65 17.25 -10.18 -15.48
CA ASP A 65 17.98 -11.45 -15.57
C ASP A 65 17.03 -12.64 -15.86
N ALA A 66 15.79 -12.60 -15.35
CA ALA A 66 14.79 -13.64 -15.59
C ALA A 66 14.17 -13.58 -17.01
N VAL A 67 14.01 -12.37 -17.57
CA VAL A 67 13.28 -12.17 -18.83
C VAL A 67 14.19 -12.07 -20.04
N ILE A 68 15.41 -11.52 -19.90
CA ILE A 68 16.31 -11.26 -21.02
C ILE A 68 17.41 -12.33 -21.09
N PRO A 69 17.39 -13.22 -22.09
CA PRO A 69 18.42 -14.24 -22.25
C PRO A 69 19.84 -13.67 -22.31
N ARG A 70 20.79 -14.37 -21.67
CA ARG A 70 22.20 -13.97 -21.59
C ARG A 70 22.85 -13.66 -22.95
N VAL A 71 22.45 -14.39 -23.99
CA VAL A 71 22.97 -14.23 -25.36
C VAL A 71 22.65 -12.87 -25.98
N LEU A 72 21.57 -12.20 -25.56
CA LEU A 72 21.15 -10.91 -26.12
C LEU A 72 22.03 -9.75 -25.65
N TRP A 73 22.79 -9.93 -24.58
CA TRP A 73 23.68 -8.89 -24.04
C TRP A 73 24.98 -8.74 -24.84
N GLY A 74 25.28 -9.69 -25.73
CA GLY A 74 26.48 -9.75 -26.56
C GLY A 74 27.76 -10.08 -25.79
N SER A 75 27.92 -9.61 -24.54
CA SER A 75 29.02 -9.98 -23.65
C SER A 75 28.66 -9.75 -22.17
N ASP A 76 29.37 -10.43 -21.28
CA ASP A 76 29.25 -10.22 -19.83
C ASP A 76 29.68 -8.82 -19.40
N ALA A 77 30.59 -8.18 -20.14
CA ALA A 77 31.03 -6.82 -19.88
C ALA A 77 29.88 -5.82 -20.07
N ASN A 78 29.09 -5.98 -21.14
CA ASN A 78 27.90 -5.14 -21.39
C ASN A 78 26.83 -5.37 -20.32
N TYR A 79 26.54 -6.64 -20.00
CA TYR A 79 25.60 -7.00 -18.95
C TYR A 79 25.96 -6.32 -17.63
N LYS A 80 27.22 -6.45 -17.19
CA LYS A 80 27.71 -5.83 -15.95
C LYS A 80 27.60 -4.32 -16.00
N ARG A 81 28.04 -3.69 -17.10
CA ARG A 81 28.04 -2.22 -17.22
C ARG A 81 26.64 -1.61 -17.15
N ILE A 82 25.63 -2.31 -17.65
CA ILE A 82 24.24 -1.84 -17.63
C ILE A 82 23.63 -2.04 -16.23
N LEU A 83 23.92 -3.17 -15.58
CA LEU A 83 23.30 -3.54 -14.31
C LEU A 83 24.11 -3.18 -13.06
N SER A 84 25.29 -2.55 -13.20
CA SER A 84 26.14 -2.12 -12.09
C SER A 84 26.07 -0.62 -11.76
N ARG A 85 25.08 0.12 -12.28
CA ARG A 85 24.90 1.55 -12.00
C ARG A 85 23.97 1.77 -10.81
N THR A 86 24.53 1.69 -9.61
CA THR A 86 24.03 2.33 -8.38
C THR A 86 25.22 2.80 -7.58
#